data_AF-A0A6G6WHX1-F1
#
_entry.id   AF-A0A6G6WHX1-F1
#
_cell.length_a   1.000
_cell.length_b   1.000
_cell.length_c   1.000
_cell.angle_alpha   90.00
_cell.angle_beta   90.00
_cell.angle_gamma   90.00
#
_symmetry.space_group_name_H-M   'P 1'
#
loop_
_entity.id
_entity.type
_entity.pdbx_description
1 polymer ?
#
loop_
_entity_poly.entity_id
_entity_poly.type
_entity_poly.pdbx_seq_one_letter_code
_entity_poly.pdbx_strand_id
1 'polypeptide(L)'
;MKPLLAVAGLVAAAALAPQPAEALQAPTLTAVATPDASYPQEVALNGDSEDIEFVVTSTEATTVTTTATGAGLSVTPRAPQPVTAGRQEGFRVAVTATTPGMHSLTVTFSAPGATPVAVTLPYVFAEGSPLPPSGGSLAGRSYGWMGSQNYMEGSTRATDLLSFVNDSYAYVGLPPAGLPTCKAAGKGCEPYSYDPATGVVQVGDDIVGKVLGEALATDGWIVADEQVPEQFASYTASDPLTFPDAGTRLSGRWHYRYHNYPVGIWAQSLTLRKDGSYDLYFQVEDRGEHHHYVGRYTVGRHGRITFKAHGSVVEKGTLALVGARLGEPKPKKLGLWLVLSGVKGKHGDGNRLDPVRK
;
A
#
# COMPACT_ATOMS: atom_id res chain seq x y z
N MET A 1 32.69 70.54 -76.43
CA MET A 1 32.65 69.06 -76.29
C MET A 1 32.26 68.73 -74.85
N LYS A 2 31.15 67.99 -74.72
CA LYS A 2 30.63 67.16 -73.60
C LYS A 2 30.78 67.66 -72.14
N PRO A 3 29.65 67.85 -71.40
CA PRO A 3 29.65 68.07 -69.96
C PRO A 3 29.62 66.74 -69.18
N LEU A 4 30.16 66.79 -67.96
CA LEU A 4 30.05 65.77 -66.91
C LEU A 4 28.59 65.56 -66.49
N LEU A 5 28.18 64.30 -66.31
CA LEU A 5 27.02 63.93 -65.51
C LEU A 5 27.50 63.25 -64.22
N ALA A 6 27.20 63.86 -63.08
CA ALA A 6 27.31 63.26 -61.77
C ALA A 6 26.00 62.52 -61.45
N VAL A 7 26.09 61.24 -61.11
CA VAL A 7 24.95 60.45 -60.63
C VAL A 7 24.99 60.47 -59.10
N ALA A 8 23.99 61.11 -58.49
CA ALA A 8 23.77 61.06 -57.05
C ALA A 8 23.00 59.77 -56.69
N GLY A 9 23.61 58.91 -55.88
CA GLY A 9 22.95 57.72 -55.32
C GLY A 9 22.11 58.10 -54.11
N LEU A 10 20.81 57.81 -54.17
CA LEU A 10 19.88 57.88 -53.04
C LEU A 10 20.04 56.59 -52.20
N VAL A 11 20.48 56.71 -50.94
CA VAL A 11 20.46 55.60 -49.98
C VAL A 11 19.13 55.68 -49.23
N ALA A 12 18.21 54.73 -49.49
CA ALA A 12 16.99 54.58 -48.73
C ALA A 12 17.28 53.82 -47.43
N ALA A 13 17.19 54.51 -46.29
CA ALA A 13 17.24 53.88 -44.97
C ALA A 13 15.91 53.15 -44.71
N ALA A 14 15.92 51.82 -44.79
CA ALA A 14 14.80 51.00 -44.34
C ALA A 14 14.78 51.00 -42.80
N ALA A 15 13.84 51.74 -42.21
CA ALA A 15 13.56 51.64 -40.79
C ALA A 15 12.95 50.26 -40.50
N LEU A 16 13.72 49.40 -39.84
CA LEU A 16 13.22 48.14 -39.26
C LEU A 16 12.16 48.49 -38.20
N ALA A 17 10.91 48.13 -38.46
CA ALA A 17 9.87 48.19 -37.45
C ALA A 17 10.28 47.30 -36.26
N PRO A 18 10.12 47.76 -35.01
CA PRO A 18 10.38 46.92 -33.85
C PRO A 18 9.49 45.68 -33.93
N GLN A 19 10.11 44.50 -33.92
CA GLN A 19 9.36 43.25 -33.79
C GLN A 19 8.53 43.32 -32.51
N PRO A 20 7.24 42.91 -32.52
CA PRO A 20 6.47 42.79 -31.31
C PRO A 20 7.20 41.80 -30.40
N ALA A 21 7.47 42.20 -29.15
CA ALA A 21 7.94 41.27 -28.14
C ALA A 21 6.96 40.10 -28.10
N GLU A 22 7.46 38.88 -28.36
CA GLU A 22 6.67 37.68 -28.11
C GLU A 22 6.13 37.77 -26.69
N ALA A 23 4.81 37.73 -26.55
CA ALA A 23 4.19 37.70 -25.24
C ALA A 23 4.67 36.41 -24.57
N LEU A 24 5.57 36.55 -23.58
CA LEU A 24 6.00 35.44 -22.74
C LEU A 24 4.74 34.74 -22.23
N GLN A 25 4.61 33.47 -22.57
CA GLN A 25 3.46 32.68 -22.17
C GLN A 25 3.51 32.53 -20.64
N ALA A 26 2.44 32.93 -19.96
CA ALA A 26 2.41 32.87 -18.50
C ALA A 26 2.75 31.45 -18.01
N PRO A 27 3.56 31.31 -16.94
CA PRO A 27 3.93 30.00 -16.42
C PRO A 27 2.68 29.22 -16.03
N THR A 28 2.63 27.95 -16.48
CA THR A 28 1.57 27.02 -16.10
C THR A 28 2.10 26.09 -15.02
N LEU A 29 1.39 26.02 -13.90
CA LEU A 29 1.68 25.10 -12.81
C LEU A 29 0.80 23.86 -12.91
N THR A 30 1.34 22.72 -12.51
CA THR A 30 0.57 21.51 -12.19
C THR A 30 1.04 20.96 -10.85
N ALA A 31 0.12 20.41 -10.06
CA ALA A 31 0.40 19.80 -8.77
C ALA A 31 -0.46 18.56 -8.61
N VAL A 32 0.14 17.47 -8.11
CA VAL A 32 -0.54 16.21 -7.81
C VAL A 32 -0.08 15.70 -6.44
N ALA A 33 -0.97 15.16 -5.64
CA ALA A 33 -0.60 14.51 -4.38
C ALA A 33 0.12 13.19 -4.66
N THR A 34 1.04 12.81 -3.78
CA THR A 34 1.67 11.49 -3.75
C THR A 34 1.52 10.91 -2.34
N PRO A 35 0.74 9.84 -2.16
CA PRO A 35 -0.04 9.12 -3.18
C PRO A 35 -1.22 9.94 -3.72
N ASP A 36 -1.95 9.36 -4.68
CA ASP A 36 -3.15 9.97 -5.27
C ASP A 36 -4.09 10.52 -4.19
N ALA A 37 -4.60 11.74 -4.40
CA ALA A 37 -5.40 12.47 -3.42
C ALA A 37 -6.66 11.72 -2.99
N SER A 38 -7.13 10.75 -3.79
CA SER A 38 -8.30 9.96 -3.47
C SER A 38 -8.01 8.84 -2.45
N TYR A 39 -6.75 8.57 -2.10
CA TYR A 39 -6.38 7.60 -1.09
C TYR A 39 -6.36 8.24 0.30
N PRO A 40 -6.94 7.58 1.31
CA PRO A 40 -6.83 8.04 2.68
C PRO A 40 -5.39 8.09 3.16
N GLN A 41 -5.08 9.11 3.95
CA GLN A 41 -3.78 9.32 4.57
C GLN A 41 -3.98 9.48 6.08
N GLU A 42 -3.18 8.77 6.86
CA GLU A 42 -3.21 8.85 8.31
C GLU A 42 -2.29 9.99 8.81
N VAL A 43 -2.74 10.70 9.84
CA VAL A 43 -1.95 11.69 10.55
C VAL A 43 -2.17 11.54 12.06
N ALA A 44 -1.13 11.80 12.85
CA ALA A 44 -1.25 11.71 14.29
C ALA A 44 -2.28 12.73 14.85
N LEU A 45 -3.00 12.32 15.88
CA LEU A 45 -3.90 13.20 16.64
C LEU A 45 -3.15 13.87 17.80
N ASN A 46 -2.98 15.19 17.73
CA ASN A 46 -2.22 15.99 18.71
C ASN A 46 -0.79 15.46 18.98
N GLY A 47 -0.21 14.76 18.01
CA GLY A 47 1.14 14.20 18.07
C GLY A 47 2.11 14.93 17.13
N ASP A 48 3.09 14.20 16.65
CA ASP A 48 4.04 14.70 15.66
C ASP A 48 3.34 15.00 14.32
N SER A 49 3.96 15.84 13.50
CA SER A 49 3.43 16.15 12.18
C SER A 49 3.91 15.14 11.15
N GLU A 50 2.98 14.68 10.32
CA GLU A 50 3.25 13.84 9.16
C GLU A 50 3.42 14.70 7.91
N ASP A 51 4.37 14.36 7.06
CA ASP A 51 4.60 15.06 5.79
C ASP A 51 3.69 14.47 4.69
N ILE A 52 2.76 15.28 4.17
CA ILE A 52 1.99 14.95 2.97
C ILE A 52 2.76 15.43 1.74
N GLU A 53 3.04 14.51 0.82
CA GLU A 53 3.86 14.79 -0.36
C GLU A 53 3.03 15.17 -1.59
N PHE A 54 3.62 16.04 -2.41
CA PHE A 54 3.09 16.50 -3.69
C PHE A 54 4.21 16.56 -4.72
N VAL A 55 3.87 16.31 -5.98
CA VAL A 55 4.76 16.58 -7.12
C VAL A 55 4.24 17.79 -7.85
N VAL A 56 5.09 18.81 -7.99
CA VAL A 56 4.77 20.06 -8.67
C VAL A 56 5.64 20.19 -9.92
N THR A 57 5.07 20.69 -11.00
CA THR A 57 5.79 21.01 -12.25
C THR A 57 5.38 22.39 -12.74
N SER A 58 6.32 23.11 -13.34
CA SER A 58 6.10 24.42 -13.96
C SER A 58 6.65 24.43 -15.38
N THR A 59 6.00 25.15 -16.30
CA THR A 59 6.51 25.34 -17.67
C THR A 59 7.72 26.26 -17.73
N GLU A 60 7.89 27.14 -16.73
CA GLU A 60 9.03 28.04 -16.60
C GLU A 60 9.66 27.92 -15.20
N ALA A 61 10.93 28.32 -15.08
CA ALA A 61 11.60 28.33 -13.79
C ALA A 61 10.98 29.42 -12.90
N THR A 62 10.57 29.07 -11.69
CA THR A 62 9.84 29.98 -10.80
C THR A 62 10.01 29.59 -9.33
N THR A 63 9.54 30.43 -8.43
CA THR A 63 9.45 30.11 -6.99
C THR A 63 8.00 29.85 -6.64
N VAL A 64 7.72 28.67 -6.11
CA VAL A 64 6.38 28.27 -5.68
C VAL A 64 6.23 28.48 -4.18
N THR A 65 5.12 29.09 -3.79
CA THR A 65 4.65 29.20 -2.41
C THR A 65 3.49 28.24 -2.18
N THR A 66 3.39 27.74 -0.95
CA THR A 66 2.33 26.81 -0.56
C THR A 66 1.51 27.41 0.57
N THR A 67 0.19 27.32 0.46
CA THR A 67 -0.73 27.55 1.58
C THR A 67 -1.61 26.31 1.72
N ALA A 68 -2.06 26.02 2.93
CA ALA A 68 -2.86 24.84 3.18
C ALA A 68 -3.87 25.09 4.29
N THR A 69 -5.06 24.50 4.15
CA THR A 69 -6.16 24.66 5.10
C THR A 69 -6.96 23.36 5.22
N GLY A 70 -7.45 23.08 6.43
CA GLY A 70 -8.35 21.99 6.73
C GLY A 70 -8.94 22.18 8.11
N ALA A 71 -10.26 22.06 8.25
CA ALA A 71 -10.89 22.12 9.56
C ALA A 71 -10.46 20.91 10.38
N GLY A 72 -10.14 21.10 11.67
CA GLY A 72 -9.66 20.02 12.52
C GLY A 72 -8.20 19.61 12.25
N LEU A 73 -7.48 20.32 11.38
CA LEU A 73 -6.07 20.08 11.06
C LEU A 73 -5.20 21.27 11.45
N SER A 74 -4.03 20.99 12.02
CA SER A 74 -2.92 21.93 12.13
C SER A 74 -2.00 21.68 10.94
N VAL A 75 -1.71 22.73 10.17
CA VAL A 75 -0.92 22.60 8.95
C VAL A 75 0.18 23.65 8.93
N THR A 76 1.41 23.21 8.69
CA THR A 76 2.56 24.10 8.55
C THR A 76 3.08 24.03 7.11
N PRO A 77 2.79 25.04 6.28
CA PRO A 77 3.38 25.14 4.96
C PRO A 77 4.89 25.33 5.07
N ARG A 78 5.64 24.72 4.14
CA ARG A 78 7.09 24.92 4.07
C ARG A 78 7.43 26.27 3.41
N ALA A 79 8.67 26.71 3.62
CA ALA A 79 9.20 27.89 2.98
C ALA A 79 9.11 27.79 1.44
N PRO A 80 9.00 28.91 0.71
CA PRO A 80 8.93 28.91 -0.75
C PRO A 80 10.08 28.12 -1.38
N GLN A 81 9.79 27.34 -2.42
CA GLN A 81 10.77 26.45 -3.06
C GLN A 81 10.93 26.78 -4.54
N PRO A 82 12.16 26.75 -5.08
CA PRO A 82 12.38 26.91 -6.51
C PRO A 82 11.89 25.68 -7.27
N VAL A 83 11.25 25.91 -8.41
CA VAL A 83 10.86 24.87 -9.38
C VAL A 83 11.58 25.12 -10.69
N THR A 84 12.25 24.09 -11.20
CA THR A 84 12.93 24.14 -12.49
C THR A 84 11.94 23.89 -13.63
N ALA A 85 12.07 24.63 -14.73
CA ALA A 85 11.21 24.48 -15.91
C ALA A 85 11.19 23.03 -16.41
N GLY A 86 9.99 22.45 -16.57
CA GLY A 86 9.77 21.10 -17.07
C GLY A 86 10.20 19.97 -16.13
N ARG A 87 10.67 20.26 -14.92
CA ARG A 87 11.08 19.26 -13.93
C ARG A 87 9.99 19.04 -12.88
N GLN A 88 9.85 17.78 -12.47
CA GLN A 88 9.06 17.40 -11.32
C GLN A 88 9.86 17.65 -10.04
N GLU A 89 9.30 18.46 -9.13
CA GLU A 89 9.89 18.77 -7.84
C GLU A 89 8.94 18.30 -6.72
N GLY A 90 9.51 17.72 -5.67
CA GLY A 90 8.77 17.22 -4.51
C GLY A 90 8.50 18.32 -3.50
N PHE A 91 7.24 18.50 -3.13
CA PHE A 91 6.78 19.41 -2.09
C PHE A 91 6.21 18.60 -0.93
N ARG A 92 6.39 19.10 0.29
CA ARG A 92 5.84 18.47 1.49
C ARG A 92 5.12 19.50 2.34
N VAL A 93 4.00 19.09 2.94
CA VAL A 93 3.23 19.89 3.89
C VAL A 93 3.11 19.09 5.17
N ALA A 94 3.56 19.67 6.30
CA ALA A 94 3.48 19.01 7.60
C ALA A 94 2.07 19.19 8.18
N VAL A 95 1.43 18.07 8.55
CA VAL A 95 0.04 18.01 8.98
C VAL A 95 -0.09 17.20 10.26
N THR A 96 -0.87 17.70 11.21
CA THR A 96 -1.30 16.98 12.42
C THR A 96 -2.79 17.22 12.62
N ALA A 97 -3.55 16.21 13.05
CA ALA A 97 -4.94 16.42 13.41
C ALA A 97 -5.06 17.06 14.81
N THR A 98 -5.99 17.99 14.97
CA THR A 98 -6.34 18.62 16.26
C THR A 98 -7.66 18.07 16.82
N THR A 99 -8.44 17.38 16.00
CA THR A 99 -9.69 16.72 16.38
C THR A 99 -9.77 15.32 15.77
N PRO A 100 -10.39 14.34 16.45
CA PRO A 100 -10.65 13.02 15.86
C PRO A 100 -11.56 13.11 14.63
N GLY A 101 -11.46 12.13 13.73
CA GLY A 101 -12.33 11.91 12.58
C GLY A 101 -11.58 11.96 11.24
N MET A 102 -12.37 11.92 10.17
CA MET A 102 -11.91 12.11 8.79
C MET A 102 -12.03 13.59 8.43
N HIS A 103 -10.94 14.16 7.91
CA HIS A 103 -10.83 15.58 7.54
C HIS A 103 -10.57 15.74 6.05
N SER A 104 -10.78 16.96 5.57
CA SER A 104 -10.39 17.37 4.22
C SER A 104 -9.29 18.42 4.30
N LEU A 105 -8.21 18.21 3.55
CA LEU A 105 -7.10 19.13 3.41
C LEU A 105 -7.10 19.71 2.00
N THR A 106 -6.98 21.03 1.88
CA THR A 106 -6.74 21.70 0.60
C THR A 106 -5.40 22.40 0.63
N VAL A 107 -4.52 22.08 -0.33
CA VAL A 107 -3.21 22.68 -0.50
C VAL A 107 -3.20 23.49 -1.80
N THR A 108 -2.85 24.77 -1.70
CA THR A 108 -2.76 25.69 -2.84
C THR A 108 -1.32 26.03 -3.13
N PHE A 109 -0.90 25.80 -4.37
CA PHE A 109 0.41 26.13 -4.92
C PHE A 109 0.29 27.39 -5.77
N SER A 110 1.10 28.40 -5.47
CA SER A 110 1.10 29.68 -6.18
C SER A 110 2.50 30.02 -6.67
N ALA A 111 2.60 30.61 -7.87
CA ALA A 111 3.85 31.18 -8.38
C ALA A 111 3.57 32.52 -9.06
N PRO A 112 4.55 33.44 -9.10
CA PRO A 112 4.40 34.71 -9.81
C PRO A 112 3.97 34.51 -11.27
N GLY A 113 2.91 35.18 -11.68
CA GLY A 113 2.40 35.14 -13.06
C GLY A 113 1.63 33.86 -13.43
N ALA A 114 1.60 32.84 -12.58
CA ALA A 114 0.84 31.61 -12.79
C ALA A 114 -0.54 31.68 -12.13
N THR A 115 -1.53 31.01 -12.71
CA THR A 115 -2.79 30.72 -11.99
C THR A 115 -2.51 29.72 -10.86
N PRO A 116 -2.95 29.99 -9.61
CA PRO A 116 -2.77 29.04 -8.51
C PRO A 116 -3.45 27.70 -8.78
N VAL A 117 -2.83 26.62 -8.29
CA VAL A 117 -3.35 25.25 -8.38
C VAL A 117 -3.71 24.78 -6.98
N ALA A 118 -4.95 24.34 -6.78
CA ALA A 118 -5.40 23.74 -5.53
C ALA A 118 -5.56 22.23 -5.68
N VAL A 119 -5.03 21.47 -4.71
CA VAL A 119 -5.20 20.02 -4.60
C VAL A 119 -5.95 19.75 -3.30
N THR A 120 -7.07 19.02 -3.38
CA THR A 120 -7.88 18.64 -2.22
C THR A 120 -7.74 17.16 -1.94
N LEU A 121 -7.35 16.82 -0.71
CA LEU A 121 -7.31 15.47 -0.15
C LEU A 121 -8.53 15.31 0.76
N PRO A 122 -9.60 14.63 0.30
CA PRO A 122 -10.85 14.51 1.06
C PRO A 122 -10.78 13.53 2.24
N TYR A 123 -9.69 12.78 2.39
CA TYR A 123 -9.58 11.68 3.35
C TYR A 123 -8.29 11.76 4.18
N VAL A 124 -8.17 12.77 5.04
CA VAL A 124 -7.09 12.85 6.03
C VAL A 124 -7.62 12.33 7.36
N PHE A 125 -7.21 11.12 7.73
CA PHE A 125 -7.67 10.40 8.92
C PHE A 125 -6.79 10.74 10.11
N ALA A 126 -7.42 11.12 11.23
CA ALA A 126 -6.70 11.26 12.49
C ALA A 126 -6.56 9.89 13.18
N GLU A 127 -5.33 9.46 13.47
CA GLU A 127 -5.06 8.24 14.25
C GLU A 127 -5.85 8.24 15.58
N GLY A 128 -6.33 7.07 16.01
CA GLY A 128 -7.11 6.91 17.24
C GLY A 128 -8.58 7.32 17.10
N SER A 129 -9.04 7.64 15.89
CA SER A 129 -10.41 8.14 15.70
C SER A 129 -11.46 7.04 15.81
N PRO A 130 -12.65 7.35 16.36
CA PRO A 130 -13.74 6.40 16.41
C PRO A 130 -14.20 6.01 15.01
N LEU A 131 -14.64 4.76 14.86
CA LEU A 131 -15.19 4.27 13.60
C LEU A 131 -16.39 5.12 13.15
N PRO A 132 -16.40 5.60 11.89
CA PRO A 132 -17.58 6.22 11.33
C PRO A 132 -18.71 5.19 11.15
N PRO A 133 -19.96 5.65 10.94
CA PRO A 133 -21.05 4.76 10.60
C PRO A 133 -20.73 3.94 9.34
N SER A 134 -20.87 2.62 9.42
CA SER A 134 -20.69 1.75 8.26
C SER A 134 -21.87 1.86 7.31
N GLY A 135 -21.59 2.05 6.01
CA GLY A 135 -22.59 2.06 4.94
C GLY A 135 -22.66 0.73 4.15
N GLY A 136 -21.76 -0.21 4.43
CA GLY A 136 -21.67 -1.48 3.71
C GLY A 136 -20.89 -2.56 4.46
N SER A 137 -20.61 -3.67 3.77
CA SER A 137 -19.86 -4.81 4.30
C SER A 137 -18.79 -5.25 3.30
N LEU A 138 -17.63 -5.62 3.83
CA LEU A 138 -16.55 -6.26 3.11
C LEU A 138 -16.40 -7.74 3.48
N ALA A 139 -17.38 -8.30 4.21
CA ALA A 139 -17.34 -9.67 4.71
C ALA A 139 -16.95 -10.69 3.62
N GLY A 140 -16.01 -11.56 3.96
CA GLY A 140 -15.47 -12.59 3.07
C GLY A 140 -14.27 -12.15 2.25
N ARG A 141 -13.89 -10.86 2.25
CA ARG A 141 -12.70 -10.37 1.56
C ARG A 141 -11.46 -10.54 2.43
N SER A 142 -10.37 -11.01 1.82
CA SER A 142 -9.09 -11.20 2.47
C SER A 142 -7.98 -10.61 1.63
N TYR A 143 -6.96 -10.11 2.29
CA TYR A 143 -5.83 -9.42 1.70
C TYR A 143 -4.56 -9.86 2.41
N GLY A 144 -3.46 -9.91 1.67
CA GLY A 144 -2.16 -10.21 2.22
C GLY A 144 -1.13 -9.21 1.74
N TRP A 145 -0.18 -8.92 2.63
CA TRP A 145 0.99 -8.13 2.31
C TRP A 145 2.26 -8.93 2.63
N MET A 146 3.22 -8.83 1.73
CA MET A 146 4.60 -9.26 1.93
C MET A 146 5.47 -8.13 1.37
N GLY A 147 6.44 -7.66 2.17
CA GLY A 147 7.28 -6.50 1.87
C GLY A 147 7.77 -6.37 0.42
N SER A 148 8.00 -5.12 0.00
CA SER A 148 8.40 -4.76 -1.37
C SER A 148 9.80 -5.23 -1.77
N GLN A 149 10.61 -5.60 -0.79
CA GLN A 149 11.95 -6.16 -0.98
C GLN A 149 11.87 -7.65 -0.68
N ASN A 150 12.25 -8.52 -1.64
CA ASN A 150 12.41 -9.97 -1.40
C ASN A 150 13.56 -10.31 -0.42
N TYR A 151 13.95 -9.36 0.42
CA TYR A 151 15.05 -9.38 1.37
C TYR A 151 14.48 -9.23 2.80
N MET A 152 13.61 -10.14 3.24
CA MET A 152 12.86 -9.93 4.50
C MET A 152 13.23 -10.87 5.65
N GLU A 153 13.45 -10.24 6.78
CA GLU A 153 14.05 -10.61 8.07
C GLU A 153 13.33 -11.68 8.92
N GLY A 154 12.51 -12.53 8.31
CA GLY A 154 11.79 -13.62 9.01
C GLY A 154 10.31 -13.64 8.67
N SER A 155 9.73 -14.84 8.66
CA SER A 155 8.39 -15.12 8.14
C SER A 155 7.25 -14.50 8.95
N THR A 156 7.43 -14.28 10.26
CA THR A 156 6.41 -13.70 11.15
C THR A 156 6.42 -12.17 11.22
N ARG A 157 7.57 -11.52 10.99
CA ARG A 157 7.70 -10.05 11.05
C ARG A 157 7.28 -9.34 9.76
N ALA A 158 7.31 -10.06 8.64
CA ALA A 158 7.15 -9.48 7.31
C ALA A 158 5.86 -9.91 6.58
N THR A 159 4.95 -10.55 7.32
CA THR A 159 3.68 -11.04 6.78
C THR A 159 2.53 -10.58 7.64
N ASP A 160 1.61 -9.85 7.02
CA ASP A 160 0.31 -9.54 7.61
C ASP A 160 -0.82 -9.89 6.66
N LEU A 161 -1.90 -10.42 7.23
CA LEU A 161 -3.16 -10.62 6.54
C LEU A 161 -4.23 -9.76 7.18
N LEU A 162 -5.12 -9.23 6.34
CA LEU A 162 -6.34 -8.55 6.76
C LEU A 162 -7.52 -9.28 6.14
N SER A 163 -8.43 -9.75 6.97
CA SER A 163 -9.59 -10.50 6.51
C SER A 163 -10.86 -9.99 7.14
N PHE A 164 -11.79 -9.49 6.34
CA PHE A 164 -13.11 -9.06 6.78
C PHE A 164 -13.96 -10.30 7.08
N VAL A 165 -14.04 -10.72 8.34
CA VAL A 165 -14.62 -12.02 8.71
C VAL A 165 -16.15 -12.01 8.78
N ASN A 166 -16.74 -10.84 9.04
CA ASN A 166 -18.19 -10.61 9.02
C ASN A 166 -18.50 -9.13 8.75
N ASP A 167 -19.74 -8.70 8.97
CA ASP A 167 -20.20 -7.34 8.65
C ASP A 167 -19.67 -6.26 9.61
N SER A 168 -19.04 -6.64 10.73
CA SER A 168 -18.61 -5.70 11.76
C SER A 168 -17.15 -5.86 12.16
N TYR A 169 -16.53 -6.99 11.85
CA TYR A 169 -15.16 -7.29 12.25
C TYR A 169 -14.29 -7.72 11.08
N ALA A 170 -13.07 -7.20 11.08
CA ALA A 170 -11.94 -7.73 10.37
C ALA A 170 -11.02 -8.52 11.33
N TYR A 171 -10.14 -9.32 10.77
CA TYR A 171 -9.06 -10.01 11.45
C TYR A 171 -7.74 -9.53 10.88
N VAL A 172 -6.93 -8.89 11.72
CA VAL A 172 -5.58 -8.41 11.44
C VAL A 172 -4.57 -9.42 12.00
N GLY A 173 -3.67 -9.89 11.15
CA GLY A 173 -2.58 -10.81 11.50
C GLY A 173 -2.71 -12.19 10.88
N LEU A 174 -1.85 -13.11 11.33
CA LEU A 174 -1.69 -14.45 10.76
C LEU A 174 -2.64 -15.49 11.39
N PRO A 175 -3.69 -15.96 10.70
CA PRO A 175 -4.59 -16.96 11.23
C PRO A 175 -3.90 -18.35 11.24
N PRO A 176 -3.68 -18.99 12.40
CA PRO A 176 -2.92 -20.24 12.44
C PRO A 176 -3.69 -21.47 11.92
N ALA A 177 -5.03 -21.42 11.82
CA ALA A 177 -5.84 -22.60 11.48
C ALA A 177 -7.21 -22.24 10.85
N GLY A 178 -7.17 -21.52 9.73
CA GLY A 178 -8.32 -20.87 9.11
C GLY A 178 -8.69 -19.55 9.80
N LEU A 179 -9.50 -18.73 9.14
CA LEU A 179 -9.97 -17.47 9.71
C LEU A 179 -10.75 -17.72 11.02
N PRO A 180 -10.48 -16.93 12.08
CA PRO A 180 -11.24 -17.02 13.31
C PRO A 180 -12.66 -16.48 13.15
N THR A 181 -13.52 -16.78 14.12
CA THR A 181 -14.81 -16.10 14.27
C THR A 181 -14.63 -14.92 15.21
N CYS A 182 -14.81 -13.69 14.71
CA CYS A 182 -14.78 -12.50 15.53
C CYS A 182 -16.18 -12.15 16.05
N LYS A 183 -16.27 -11.94 17.37
CA LYS A 183 -17.50 -11.51 18.07
C LYS A 183 -17.29 -10.28 18.95
N ALA A 184 -16.04 -9.95 19.23
CA ALA A 184 -15.60 -8.83 20.06
C ALA A 184 -14.18 -8.45 19.60
N ALA A 185 -13.78 -7.22 19.91
CA ALA A 185 -12.45 -6.71 19.61
C ALA A 185 -11.35 -7.46 20.40
N GLY A 186 -10.13 -7.47 19.84
CA GLY A 186 -8.93 -8.07 20.42
C GLY A 186 -8.54 -9.43 19.84
N LYS A 187 -7.31 -9.87 20.14
CA LYS A 187 -6.67 -11.08 19.55
C LYS A 187 -6.64 -11.04 18.02
N GLY A 188 -6.44 -9.84 17.45
CA GLY A 188 -6.46 -9.58 16.01
C GLY A 188 -7.85 -9.35 15.44
N CYS A 189 -8.94 -9.57 16.18
CA CYS A 189 -10.27 -9.18 15.72
C CYS A 189 -10.48 -7.69 15.95
N GLU A 190 -10.62 -6.90 14.89
CA GLU A 190 -10.83 -5.46 14.97
C GLU A 190 -12.17 -5.07 14.37
N PRO A 191 -12.94 -4.18 15.01
CA PRO A 191 -14.15 -3.67 14.40
C PRO A 191 -13.79 -2.84 13.15
N TYR A 192 -14.68 -2.78 12.16
CA TYR A 192 -14.44 -1.95 10.98
C TYR A 192 -15.70 -1.24 10.51
N SER A 193 -15.48 -0.20 9.71
CA SER A 193 -16.53 0.52 8.98
C SER A 193 -16.13 0.65 7.53
N TYR A 194 -17.11 0.53 6.62
CA TYR A 194 -16.89 0.67 5.18
C TYR A 194 -17.94 1.57 4.57
N ASP A 195 -17.48 2.56 3.80
CA ASP A 195 -18.34 3.40 2.96
C ASP A 195 -18.26 2.95 1.50
N PRO A 196 -19.31 2.30 0.95
CA PRO A 196 -19.31 1.85 -0.43
C PRO A 196 -19.38 3.00 -1.45
N ALA A 197 -19.81 4.21 -1.07
CA ALA A 197 -19.90 5.33 -1.99
C ALA A 197 -18.52 5.90 -2.34
N THR A 198 -17.61 5.91 -1.36
CA THR A 198 -16.25 6.43 -1.51
C THR A 198 -15.20 5.33 -1.64
N GLY A 199 -15.54 4.11 -1.22
CA GLY A 199 -14.62 2.99 -1.12
C GLY A 199 -13.72 3.03 0.10
N VAL A 200 -13.90 3.99 1.02
CA VAL A 200 -13.08 4.17 2.21
C VAL A 200 -13.45 3.13 3.27
N VAL A 201 -12.43 2.56 3.90
CA VAL A 201 -12.55 1.63 5.02
C VAL A 201 -11.68 2.12 6.17
N GLN A 202 -12.18 1.94 7.38
CA GLN A 202 -11.39 2.06 8.61
C GLN A 202 -11.50 0.74 9.36
N VAL A 203 -10.37 0.19 9.80
CA VAL A 203 -10.28 -1.01 10.64
C VAL A 203 -9.62 -0.60 11.94
N GLY A 204 -10.24 -0.91 13.07
CA GLY A 204 -9.78 -0.43 14.36
C GLY A 204 -9.75 1.10 14.42
N ASP A 205 -8.77 1.63 15.12
CA ASP A 205 -8.49 3.06 15.27
C ASP A 205 -7.15 3.48 14.64
N ASP A 206 -6.48 2.55 13.96
CA ASP A 206 -5.08 2.64 13.49
C ASP A 206 -4.90 2.24 12.01
N ILE A 207 -5.95 1.82 11.32
CA ILE A 207 -5.87 1.46 9.90
C ILE A 207 -6.95 2.16 9.10
N VAL A 208 -6.53 2.89 8.08
CA VAL A 208 -7.41 3.49 7.06
C VAL A 208 -7.05 2.98 5.68
N GLY A 209 -8.02 2.87 4.78
CA GLY A 209 -7.75 2.41 3.44
C GLY A 209 -8.84 2.68 2.42
N LYS A 210 -8.56 2.29 1.18
CA LYS A 210 -9.47 2.39 0.05
C LYS A 210 -9.51 1.11 -0.75
N VAL A 211 -10.73 0.64 -0.97
CA VAL A 211 -11.03 -0.48 -1.85
C VAL A 211 -10.95 -0.01 -3.30
N LEU A 212 -10.11 -0.67 -4.09
CA LEU A 212 -9.84 -0.38 -5.51
C LEU A 212 -10.13 -1.62 -6.35
N GLY A 213 -11.41 -1.81 -6.70
CA GLY A 213 -11.87 -3.06 -7.29
C GLY A 213 -11.66 -4.22 -6.31
N GLU A 214 -10.84 -5.19 -6.71
CA GLU A 214 -10.46 -6.33 -5.87
C GLU A 214 -9.34 -6.03 -4.88
N ALA A 215 -8.56 -4.95 -5.07
CA ALA A 215 -7.44 -4.60 -4.22
C ALA A 215 -7.86 -3.69 -3.04
N LEU A 216 -7.00 -3.62 -2.04
CA LEU A 216 -7.11 -2.68 -0.93
C LEU A 216 -5.78 -1.93 -0.77
N ALA A 217 -5.83 -0.61 -0.89
CA ALA A 217 -4.74 0.28 -0.49
C ALA A 217 -4.97 0.71 0.96
N THR A 218 -3.95 0.72 1.78
CA THR A 218 -4.05 1.09 3.19
C THR A 218 -2.91 2.01 3.60
N ASP A 219 -3.18 2.75 4.66
CA ASP A 219 -2.23 3.42 5.53
C ASP A 219 -2.39 2.85 6.95
N GLY A 220 -1.31 2.76 7.72
CA GLY A 220 -1.30 2.16 9.07
C GLY A 220 -1.28 0.61 9.14
N TRP A 221 -1.53 -0.10 8.03
CA TRP A 221 -1.55 -1.58 8.00
C TRP A 221 -0.16 -2.23 7.79
N ILE A 222 0.83 -1.95 8.66
CA ILE A 222 2.13 -2.66 8.72
C ILE A 222 2.63 -2.72 10.18
N VAL A 223 3.14 -3.87 10.62
CA VAL A 223 3.76 -4.01 11.94
C VAL A 223 5.01 -3.14 12.04
N ALA A 224 5.08 -2.39 13.13
CA ALA A 224 6.24 -1.59 13.42
C ALA A 224 7.51 -2.43 13.58
N ASP A 225 8.60 -2.13 12.87
CA ASP A 225 9.92 -2.51 13.37
C ASP A 225 10.10 -1.83 14.74
N GLU A 226 10.10 -2.62 15.81
CA GLU A 226 10.26 -2.15 17.19
C GLU A 226 11.57 -1.37 17.41
N GLN A 227 12.53 -1.42 16.48
CA GLN A 227 13.88 -0.89 16.66
C GLN A 227 14.13 0.46 15.98
N VAL A 228 13.25 0.90 15.08
CA VAL A 228 13.37 2.20 14.41
C VAL A 228 12.00 2.89 14.45
N PRO A 229 11.90 4.17 14.88
CA PRO A 229 10.69 4.95 14.67
C PRO A 229 10.56 5.28 13.17
N GLU A 230 10.39 4.26 12.35
CA GLU A 230 9.95 4.41 10.98
C GLU A 230 8.44 4.61 11.05
N GLN A 231 7.94 5.81 10.77
CA GLN A 231 6.50 6.03 10.68
C GLN A 231 5.93 5.07 9.62
N PHE A 232 5.03 4.16 10.04
CA PHE A 232 4.52 3.04 9.24
C PHE A 232 3.45 3.50 8.24
N ALA A 233 3.85 4.38 7.33
CA ALA A 233 3.06 4.86 6.21
C ALA A 233 3.64 4.33 4.90
N SER A 234 3.33 3.09 4.53
CA SER A 234 3.58 2.66 3.15
C SER A 234 2.26 2.27 2.49
N TYR A 235 1.79 3.19 1.64
CA TYR A 235 0.66 3.02 0.73
C TYR A 235 0.88 1.81 -0.15
N THR A 236 0.51 0.64 0.36
CA THR A 236 0.76 -0.62 -0.31
C THR A 236 -0.57 -1.25 -0.66
N ALA A 237 -0.85 -1.29 -1.97
CA ALA A 237 -1.95 -2.10 -2.45
C ALA A 237 -1.64 -3.57 -2.12
N SER A 238 -2.44 -4.16 -1.25
CA SER A 238 -2.35 -5.56 -0.85
C SER A 238 -2.85 -6.48 -1.95
N ASP A 239 -2.32 -7.71 -1.98
CA ASP A 239 -2.77 -8.71 -2.94
C ASP A 239 -4.09 -9.32 -2.42
N PRO A 240 -5.16 -9.37 -3.23
CA PRO A 240 -6.40 -10.04 -2.84
C PRO A 240 -6.15 -11.52 -2.63
N LEU A 241 -6.77 -12.10 -1.61
CA LEU A 241 -6.64 -13.51 -1.27
C LEU A 241 -7.96 -14.25 -1.45
N THR A 242 -7.86 -15.46 -1.98
CA THR A 242 -8.97 -16.41 -2.08
C THR A 242 -8.60 -17.73 -1.41
N PHE A 243 -9.57 -18.61 -1.18
CA PHE A 243 -9.32 -19.90 -0.53
C PHE A 243 -9.52 -21.05 -1.52
N PRO A 244 -8.61 -22.04 -1.56
CA PRO A 244 -8.72 -23.14 -2.53
C PRO A 244 -9.80 -24.14 -2.14
N ASP A 245 -10.43 -24.74 -3.15
CA ASP A 245 -11.30 -25.91 -2.95
C ASP A 245 -10.48 -27.17 -2.64
N ALA A 246 -11.14 -28.15 -2.01
CA ALA A 246 -10.57 -29.47 -1.80
C ALA A 246 -10.19 -30.15 -3.14
N GLY A 247 -9.03 -30.79 -3.20
CA GLY A 247 -8.54 -31.43 -4.43
C GLY A 247 -7.85 -30.48 -5.41
N THR A 248 -7.70 -29.20 -5.07
CA THR A 248 -6.91 -28.25 -5.88
C THR A 248 -5.44 -28.66 -5.89
N ARG A 249 -4.86 -28.80 -7.08
CA ARG A 249 -3.42 -29.08 -7.23
C ARG A 249 -2.63 -27.78 -7.06
N LEU A 250 -1.81 -27.73 -6.03
CA LEU A 250 -0.99 -26.57 -5.68
C LEU A 250 0.44 -27.01 -5.42
N SER A 251 1.41 -26.19 -5.76
CA SER A 251 2.80 -26.44 -5.41
C SER A 251 3.54 -25.12 -5.29
N GLY A 252 4.24 -24.93 -4.19
CA GLY A 252 4.98 -23.71 -3.93
C GLY A 252 6.18 -23.95 -3.01
N ARG A 253 7.16 -23.05 -3.11
CA ARG A 253 8.34 -23.04 -2.26
C ARG A 253 8.66 -21.61 -1.83
N TRP A 254 9.22 -21.48 -0.66
CA TRP A 254 9.79 -20.25 -0.15
C TRP A 254 11.06 -20.59 0.63
N HIS A 255 12.06 -19.74 0.50
CA HIS A 255 13.32 -19.90 1.18
C HIS A 255 13.97 -18.53 1.33
N TYR A 256 14.27 -18.15 2.57
CA TYR A 256 15.03 -16.96 2.87
C TYR A 256 15.86 -17.18 4.13
N ARG A 257 17.12 -16.76 4.11
CA ARG A 257 18.01 -16.87 5.28
C ARG A 257 18.88 -15.63 5.38
N TYR A 258 18.82 -14.94 6.52
CA TYR A 258 19.69 -13.82 6.82
C TYR A 258 20.28 -13.98 8.22
N HIS A 259 21.61 -13.89 8.32
CA HIS A 259 22.36 -14.31 9.52
C HIS A 259 22.07 -13.48 10.79
N ASN A 260 21.45 -12.31 10.66
CA ASN A 260 21.23 -11.37 11.75
C ASN A 260 19.77 -11.25 12.22
N TYR A 261 18.83 -12.02 11.62
CA TYR A 261 17.42 -11.93 11.97
C TYR A 261 16.83 -13.31 12.30
N PRO A 262 16.94 -13.72 13.57
CA PRO A 262 16.50 -15.04 14.00
C PRO A 262 15.07 -14.99 14.58
N VAL A 263 14.04 -15.27 13.78
CA VAL A 263 12.72 -15.75 14.25
C VAL A 263 11.95 -16.49 13.14
N GLY A 264 11.49 -17.73 13.39
CA GLY A 264 10.48 -18.42 12.57
C GLY A 264 10.97 -19.43 11.53
N ILE A 265 10.12 -19.71 10.54
CA ILE A 265 10.34 -20.59 9.39
C ILE A 265 11.22 -19.86 8.38
N TRP A 266 12.32 -20.50 7.95
CA TRP A 266 13.27 -19.92 6.96
C TRP A 266 13.30 -20.71 5.64
N ALA A 267 12.69 -21.90 5.62
CA ALA A 267 12.41 -22.64 4.40
C ALA A 267 11.06 -23.34 4.52
N GLN A 268 10.25 -23.28 3.46
CA GLN A 268 8.94 -23.91 3.41
C GLN A 268 8.64 -24.41 1.99
N SER A 269 8.11 -25.62 1.85
CA SER A 269 7.55 -26.08 0.59
C SER A 269 6.32 -26.92 0.79
N LEU A 270 5.39 -26.82 -0.16
CA LEU A 270 4.13 -27.54 -0.15
C LEU A 270 3.85 -28.07 -1.55
N THR A 271 3.42 -29.32 -1.64
CA THR A 271 2.77 -29.88 -2.83
C THR A 271 1.46 -30.55 -2.44
N LEU A 272 0.34 -30.06 -2.98
CA LEU A 272 -0.98 -30.66 -2.89
C LEU A 272 -1.34 -31.33 -4.21
N ARG A 273 -1.81 -32.58 -4.15
CA ARG A 273 -2.21 -33.37 -5.31
C ARG A 273 -3.74 -33.51 -5.38
N LYS A 274 -4.27 -33.76 -6.59
CA LYS A 274 -5.71 -33.91 -6.85
C LYS A 274 -6.35 -35.08 -6.10
N ASP A 275 -5.57 -36.13 -5.87
CA ASP A 275 -6.03 -37.31 -5.17
C ASP A 275 -6.22 -37.07 -3.66
N GLY A 276 -5.86 -35.90 -3.13
CA GLY A 276 -5.92 -35.56 -1.70
C GLY A 276 -4.64 -35.89 -0.94
N SER A 277 -3.55 -36.26 -1.63
CA SER A 277 -2.24 -36.45 -1.01
C SER A 277 -1.41 -35.16 -0.97
N TYR A 278 -0.50 -35.06 -0.01
CA TYR A 278 0.40 -33.92 0.13
C TYR A 278 1.86 -34.33 0.38
N ASP A 279 2.74 -33.35 0.20
CA ASP A 279 4.13 -33.33 0.61
C ASP A 279 4.40 -31.93 1.21
N LEU A 280 4.70 -31.87 2.51
CA LEU A 280 4.93 -30.64 3.26
C LEU A 280 6.31 -30.71 3.91
N TYR A 281 7.08 -29.65 3.69
CA TYR A 281 8.39 -29.47 4.27
C TYR A 281 8.52 -28.08 4.88
N PHE A 282 9.13 -27.97 6.06
CA PHE A 282 9.55 -26.69 6.61
C PHE A 282 10.73 -26.84 7.56
N GLN A 283 11.52 -25.76 7.71
CA GLN A 283 12.64 -25.67 8.64
C GLN A 283 12.49 -24.46 9.56
N VAL A 284 12.82 -24.64 10.83
CA VAL A 284 12.79 -23.59 11.87
C VAL A 284 14.20 -23.38 12.43
N GLU A 285 14.69 -22.14 12.45
CA GLU A 285 16.11 -21.87 12.74
C GLU A 285 16.48 -22.05 14.22
N ASP A 286 15.57 -21.73 15.15
CA ASP A 286 15.83 -21.79 16.61
C ASP A 286 16.31 -23.15 17.14
N ARG A 287 16.17 -24.22 16.34
CA ARG A 287 16.48 -25.59 16.76
C ARG A 287 17.15 -26.48 15.71
N GLY A 288 17.40 -25.99 14.50
CA GLY A 288 17.77 -26.85 13.36
C GLY A 288 16.71 -27.94 13.07
N GLU A 289 15.48 -27.74 13.55
CA GLU A 289 14.37 -28.65 13.39
C GLU A 289 13.88 -28.56 11.95
N HIS A 290 13.89 -29.70 11.25
CA HIS A 290 13.30 -29.85 9.94
C HIS A 290 12.13 -30.83 10.05
N HIS A 291 11.03 -30.47 9.42
CA HIS A 291 9.83 -31.28 9.38
C HIS A 291 9.54 -31.65 7.95
N HIS A 292 9.29 -32.94 7.72
CA HIS A 292 8.87 -33.46 6.44
C HIS A 292 7.71 -34.42 6.69
N TYR A 293 6.54 -34.06 6.16
CA TYR A 293 5.32 -34.84 6.31
C TYR A 293 4.73 -35.17 4.95
N VAL A 294 4.32 -36.43 4.82
CA VAL A 294 3.57 -36.93 3.67
C VAL A 294 2.30 -37.63 4.15
N GLY A 295 1.23 -37.49 3.39
CA GLY A 295 -0.03 -38.10 3.79
C GLY A 295 -1.25 -37.53 3.07
N ARG A 296 -2.36 -37.39 3.81
CA ARG A 296 -3.64 -36.88 3.30
C ARG A 296 -3.93 -35.49 3.86
N TYR A 297 -4.46 -34.59 3.05
CA TYR A 297 -4.87 -33.27 3.49
C TYR A 297 -6.38 -33.06 3.32
N THR A 298 -6.93 -32.13 4.08
CA THR A 298 -8.28 -31.59 3.88
C THR A 298 -8.23 -30.08 3.94
N VAL A 299 -8.99 -29.42 3.06
CA VAL A 299 -9.22 -27.97 3.11
C VAL A 299 -10.67 -27.73 3.51
N GLY A 300 -10.87 -27.01 4.61
CA GLY A 300 -12.16 -26.59 5.12
C GLY A 300 -12.48 -25.15 4.72
N ARG A 301 -13.55 -24.60 5.32
CA ARG A 301 -13.93 -23.20 5.12
C ARG A 301 -12.79 -22.25 5.51
N HIS A 302 -12.74 -21.10 4.83
CA HIS A 302 -11.79 -20.01 5.12
C HIS A 302 -10.33 -20.47 5.13
N GLY A 303 -9.97 -21.34 4.18
CA GLY A 303 -8.59 -21.78 3.96
C GLY A 303 -8.03 -22.73 5.01
N ARG A 304 -8.83 -23.20 5.98
CA ARG A 304 -8.33 -24.10 7.02
C ARG A 304 -7.80 -25.39 6.40
N ILE A 305 -6.49 -25.58 6.42
CA ILE A 305 -5.86 -26.82 5.96
C ILE A 305 -5.49 -27.70 7.16
N THR A 306 -5.71 -29.00 7.03
CA THR A 306 -5.29 -30.00 8.03
C THR A 306 -4.49 -31.08 7.33
N PHE A 307 -3.30 -31.34 7.84
CA PHE A 307 -2.37 -32.35 7.34
C PHE A 307 -2.43 -33.58 8.23
N LYS A 308 -2.63 -34.76 7.63
CA LYS A 308 -2.66 -36.05 8.34
C LYS A 308 -1.62 -37.01 7.79
N ALA A 309 -0.77 -37.55 8.67
CA ALA A 309 0.15 -38.64 8.36
C ALA A 309 -0.25 -39.87 9.19
N HIS A 310 -0.31 -41.05 8.56
CA HIS A 310 -0.72 -42.31 9.20
C HIS A 310 -2.05 -42.21 10.00
N GLY A 311 -3.01 -41.40 9.51
CA GLY A 311 -4.32 -41.20 10.14
C GLY A 311 -4.36 -40.12 11.24
N SER A 312 -3.21 -39.69 11.75
CA SER A 312 -3.09 -38.67 12.80
C SER A 312 -2.86 -37.28 12.23
N VAL A 313 -3.45 -36.25 12.86
CA VAL A 313 -3.17 -34.86 12.50
C VAL A 313 -1.74 -34.51 12.93
N VAL A 314 -0.92 -34.10 11.97
CA VAL A 314 0.48 -33.71 12.19
C VAL A 314 0.68 -32.20 12.14
N GLU A 315 -0.15 -31.48 11.39
CA GLU A 315 -0.07 -30.03 11.27
C GLU A 315 -1.43 -29.42 10.85
N LYS A 316 -1.63 -28.16 11.19
CA LYS A 316 -2.78 -27.34 10.74
C LYS A 316 -2.27 -26.00 10.21
N GLY A 317 -3.09 -25.37 9.39
CA GLY A 317 -2.74 -24.07 8.84
C GLY A 317 -3.90 -23.31 8.24
N THR A 318 -3.58 -22.14 7.72
CA THR A 318 -4.40 -21.39 6.76
C THR A 318 -3.69 -21.38 5.42
N LEU A 319 -4.40 -21.82 4.38
CA LEU A 319 -3.95 -21.83 3.00
C LEU A 319 -4.80 -20.84 2.20
N ALA A 320 -4.16 -19.85 1.60
CA ALA A 320 -4.80 -18.88 0.71
C ALA A 320 -4.07 -18.83 -0.65
N LEU A 321 -4.79 -18.41 -1.68
CA LEU A 321 -4.31 -18.20 -3.04
C LEU A 321 -4.21 -16.71 -3.32
N VAL A 322 -3.08 -16.28 -3.86
CA VAL A 322 -2.85 -14.89 -4.25
C VAL A 322 -3.61 -14.59 -5.56
N GLY A 323 -4.52 -13.62 -5.50
CA GLY A 323 -5.22 -13.04 -6.64
C GLY A 323 -4.35 -12.00 -7.36
N ALA A 324 -4.73 -11.59 -8.57
CA ALA A 324 -3.92 -10.62 -9.32
C ALA A 324 -4.19 -9.19 -8.82
N ARG A 325 -3.10 -8.43 -8.64
CA ARG A 325 -3.15 -7.02 -8.26
C ARG A 325 -3.82 -6.23 -9.40
N LEU A 326 -5.01 -5.67 -9.15
CA LEU A 326 -5.78 -4.79 -10.07
C LEU A 326 -6.33 -5.43 -11.36
N GLY A 327 -6.62 -6.74 -11.37
CA GLY A 327 -7.23 -7.45 -12.51
C GLY A 327 -7.43 -8.95 -12.22
N GLU A 328 -8.07 -9.69 -13.13
CA GLU A 328 -8.51 -11.09 -12.90
C GLU A 328 -7.41 -12.06 -12.36
N PRO A 329 -7.77 -12.96 -11.41
CA PRO A 329 -6.82 -13.86 -10.74
C PRO A 329 -6.13 -14.86 -11.69
N LYS A 330 -4.80 -15.00 -11.54
CA LYS A 330 -3.96 -15.96 -12.29
C LYS A 330 -3.21 -16.92 -11.35
N PRO A 331 -3.87 -17.92 -10.75
CA PRO A 331 -3.26 -18.83 -9.75
C PRO A 331 -2.02 -19.60 -10.25
N LYS A 332 -1.81 -19.72 -11.58
CA LYS A 332 -0.59 -20.32 -12.16
C LYS A 332 0.65 -19.39 -12.14
N LYS A 333 0.51 -18.12 -11.74
CA LYS A 333 1.57 -17.10 -11.73
C LYS A 333 1.83 -16.46 -10.37
N LEU A 334 0.91 -16.58 -9.40
CA LEU A 334 0.80 -15.57 -8.33
C LEU A 334 1.27 -16.01 -6.93
N GLY A 335 1.38 -17.31 -6.67
CA GLY A 335 1.79 -17.84 -5.37
C GLY A 335 0.64 -18.29 -4.50
N LEU A 336 0.98 -18.93 -3.38
CA LEU A 336 0.03 -19.30 -2.33
C LEU A 336 0.59 -18.87 -0.98
N TRP A 337 -0.28 -18.44 -0.09
CA TRP A 337 0.06 -18.15 1.30
C TRP A 337 -0.19 -19.39 2.14
N LEU A 338 0.82 -19.82 2.90
CA LEU A 338 0.68 -20.90 3.87
C LEU A 338 1.11 -20.42 5.24
N VAL A 339 0.14 -20.28 6.15
CA VAL A 339 0.36 -20.04 7.58
C VAL A 339 0.22 -21.37 8.30
N LEU A 340 1.26 -21.81 9.00
CA LEU A 340 1.24 -23.01 9.83
C LEU A 340 0.96 -22.62 11.29
N SER A 341 0.28 -23.51 12.02
CA SER A 341 -0.03 -23.29 13.43
C SER A 341 1.18 -23.39 14.37
N GLY A 342 2.33 -23.82 13.84
CA GLY A 342 3.57 -24.09 14.58
C GLY A 342 3.51 -25.39 15.39
N VAL A 343 4.69 -25.95 15.70
CA VAL A 343 4.79 -27.17 16.50
C VAL A 343 4.21 -26.90 17.90
N LYS A 344 3.04 -27.48 18.18
CA LYS A 344 2.24 -27.28 19.41
C LYS A 344 1.65 -25.87 19.60
N GLY A 345 1.29 -25.16 18.53
CA GLY A 345 0.40 -24.00 18.63
C GLY A 345 1.01 -22.77 19.31
N LYS A 346 2.34 -22.64 19.35
CA LYS A 346 2.99 -21.58 20.12
C LYS A 346 2.94 -20.23 19.42
N HIS A 347 3.06 -20.14 18.08
CA HIS A 347 2.74 -18.96 17.27
C HIS A 347 2.45 -19.40 15.82
N GLY A 348 1.53 -18.72 15.14
CA GLY A 348 1.31 -18.92 13.72
C GLY A 348 2.48 -18.34 12.92
N ASP A 349 2.93 -19.07 11.89
CA ASP A 349 4.07 -18.67 11.07
C ASP A 349 3.74 -18.93 9.60
N GLY A 350 3.82 -17.91 8.75
CA GLY A 350 3.38 -18.01 7.37
C GLY A 350 4.24 -17.33 6.33
N ASN A 351 4.25 -17.90 5.14
CA ASN A 351 5.00 -17.37 4.00
C ASN A 351 4.16 -17.39 2.71
N ARG A 352 4.46 -16.45 1.81
CA ARG A 352 4.07 -16.54 0.40
C ARG A 352 5.03 -17.50 -0.30
N LEU A 353 4.50 -18.65 -0.71
CA LEU A 353 5.23 -19.62 -1.50
C LEU A 353 5.16 -19.25 -2.99
N ASP A 354 6.32 -19.17 -3.62
CA ASP A 354 6.46 -19.02 -5.06
C ASP A 354 5.98 -20.28 -5.78
N PRO A 355 5.14 -20.18 -6.82
CA PRO A 355 4.66 -21.33 -7.56
C PRO A 355 5.81 -22.12 -8.18
N VAL A 356 5.83 -23.43 -7.94
CA VAL A 356 6.72 -24.33 -8.69
C VAL A 356 6.07 -24.63 -10.03
N ARG A 357 6.58 -24.03 -11.10
CA ARG A 357 6.15 -24.37 -12.47
C ARG A 357 6.47 -25.85 -12.72
N LYS A 358 5.45 -26.63 -13.13
CA LYS A 358 5.64 -27.97 -13.68
C LYS A 358 5.55 -27.91 -15.19
#